data_AF-B7TIU7-F1
#
_entry.id   AF-B7TIU7-F1
#
_cell.length_a   1.000
_cell.length_b   1.000
_cell.length_c   1.000
_cell.angle_alpha   90.00
_cell.angle_beta   90.00
_cell.angle_gamma   90.00
#
_symmetry.space_group_name_H-M   'P 1'
#
loop_
_entity.id
_entity.type
_entity.pdbx_description
1 polymer ?
#
loop_
_entity_poly.entity_id
_entity_poly.type
_entity_poly.pdbx_seq_one_letter_code
_entity_poly.pdbx_strand_id
1 'polypeptide(L)'
;EGHGTGTRVDDKKETTAVASVFGDAGVHIGSIKPNFGHTEGAAGVLSVIKTVLALENRTIPPSIKSLPRSPAIDFEAAKLVVPVEPTSWPEGRLERASVNSFGVGGSNAHVIIDSARSAGLHAESKPASNETQLLLFSANTPRSLENIAENFKTFVESDSHNPSDVAYTLAIGREKLAYRAFGIAKQGYVEATVSGAKPAKASSIVMVFSGHGAQW
;
A
#
# COMPACT_ATOMS: atom_id res chain seq x y z
N GLU A 1 -11.05 -2.91 12.82
CA GLU A 1 -9.73 -2.91 13.49
C GLU A 1 -9.88 -2.32 14.89
N GLY A 2 -9.89 -3.17 15.90
CA GLY A 2 -10.01 -2.75 17.30
C GLY A 2 -8.72 -2.14 17.84
N HIS A 3 -8.82 -1.43 18.95
CA HIS A 3 -7.68 -1.02 19.75
C HIS A 3 -6.97 -2.27 20.29
N GLY A 4 -7.70 -3.26 20.79
CA GLY A 4 -7.27 -4.66 20.96
C GLY A 4 -5.86 -4.81 21.55
N THR A 5 -5.67 -4.32 22.78
CA THR A 5 -4.40 -4.34 23.51
C THR A 5 -4.08 -5.71 24.09
N GLY A 6 -5.05 -6.63 24.12
CA GLY A 6 -4.88 -7.95 24.72
C GLY A 6 -5.10 -7.97 26.23
N THR A 7 -5.56 -6.87 26.84
CA THR A 7 -5.88 -6.84 28.26
C THR A 7 -7.29 -7.38 28.48
N ARG A 8 -7.47 -8.27 29.47
CA ARG A 8 -8.77 -8.92 29.70
C ARG A 8 -9.91 -7.92 29.94
N VAL A 9 -9.62 -6.81 30.63
CA VAL A 9 -10.61 -5.79 30.99
C VAL A 9 -10.93 -4.90 29.80
N ASP A 10 -9.93 -4.41 29.08
CA ASP A 10 -10.17 -3.45 28.01
C ASP A 10 -10.70 -4.13 26.75
N ASP A 11 -10.22 -5.34 26.42
CA ASP A 11 -10.78 -6.11 25.31
C ASP A 11 -12.28 -6.41 25.54
N LYS A 12 -12.69 -6.72 26.78
CA LYS A 12 -14.11 -6.91 27.11
C LYS A 12 -14.91 -5.61 26.95
N LYS A 13 -14.39 -4.48 27.44
CA LYS A 13 -15.07 -3.18 27.31
C LYS A 13 -15.20 -2.77 25.85
N GLU A 14 -14.13 -2.91 25.08
CA GLU A 14 -14.11 -2.59 23.66
C GLU A 14 -15.10 -3.45 22.89
N THR A 15 -15.03 -4.78 23.04
CA THR A 15 -15.97 -5.68 22.35
C THR A 15 -17.42 -5.44 22.73
N THR A 16 -17.70 -5.11 23.99
CA THR A 16 -19.04 -4.71 24.44
C THR A 16 -19.50 -3.43 23.74
N ALA A 17 -18.65 -2.41 23.64
CA ALA A 17 -18.97 -1.16 22.97
C ALA A 17 -19.19 -1.37 21.46
N VAL A 18 -18.37 -2.19 20.80
CA VAL A 18 -18.54 -2.55 19.38
C VAL A 18 -19.88 -3.27 19.19
N ALA A 19 -20.17 -4.29 20.02
CA ALA A 19 -21.43 -5.02 19.94
C ALA A 19 -22.65 -4.12 20.16
N SER A 20 -22.58 -3.12 21.05
CA SER A 20 -23.71 -2.19 21.26
C SER A 20 -24.00 -1.27 20.07
N VAL A 21 -23.02 -1.04 19.19
CA VAL A 21 -23.17 -0.16 18.03
C VAL A 21 -23.55 -0.95 16.77
N PHE A 22 -22.88 -2.08 16.54
CA PHE A 22 -23.09 -2.89 15.33
C PHE A 22 -24.17 -3.97 15.51
N GLY A 23 -24.53 -4.27 16.76
CA GLY A 23 -25.73 -5.00 17.17
C GLY A 23 -26.04 -6.20 16.29
N ASP A 24 -27.13 -6.09 15.54
CA ASP A 24 -27.72 -7.20 14.80
C ASP A 24 -27.02 -7.59 13.50
N ALA A 25 -26.29 -6.66 12.90
CA ALA A 25 -25.63 -6.90 11.62
C ALA A 25 -24.42 -7.83 11.76
N GLY A 26 -23.84 -7.92 12.96
CA GLY A 26 -22.57 -8.56 13.23
C GLY A 26 -21.39 -7.84 12.57
N VAL A 27 -20.18 -8.10 13.05
CA VAL A 27 -18.97 -7.51 12.46
C VAL A 27 -17.75 -8.40 12.63
N HIS A 28 -16.86 -8.34 11.64
CA HIS A 28 -15.52 -8.91 11.77
C HIS A 28 -14.65 -7.97 12.60
N ILE A 29 -14.04 -8.48 13.67
CA ILE A 29 -13.17 -7.72 14.56
C ILE A 29 -11.80 -8.38 14.68
N GLY A 30 -10.75 -7.57 14.74
CA GLY A 30 -9.37 -8.02 14.85
C GLY A 30 -8.45 -6.88 15.28
N SER A 31 -7.18 -7.19 15.49
CA SER A 31 -6.13 -6.23 15.88
C SER A 31 -4.83 -6.56 15.17
N ILE A 32 -4.04 -5.56 14.81
CA ILE A 32 -2.67 -5.69 14.26
C ILE A 32 -1.63 -5.95 15.36
N LYS A 33 -1.97 -5.64 16.62
CA LYS A 33 -1.02 -5.68 17.74
C LYS A 33 -0.44 -7.08 18.01
N PRO A 34 -1.16 -8.20 17.81
CA PRO A 34 -0.53 -9.52 17.92
C PRO A 34 0.63 -9.76 16.94
N ASN A 35 0.64 -9.07 15.78
CA ASN A 35 1.68 -9.17 14.75
C ASN A 35 2.88 -8.25 15.01
N PHE A 36 2.64 -7.01 15.43
CA PHE A 36 3.69 -5.98 15.55
C PHE A 36 3.93 -5.46 16.98
N GLY A 37 3.20 -5.98 17.96
CA GLY A 37 3.14 -5.41 19.30
C GLY A 37 2.34 -4.11 19.36
N HIS A 38 2.32 -3.48 20.54
CA HIS A 38 1.76 -2.15 20.70
C HIS A 38 2.82 -1.10 20.38
N THR A 39 2.81 -0.57 19.17
CA THR A 39 3.78 0.44 18.68
C THR A 39 3.51 1.87 19.20
N GLU A 40 2.91 1.97 20.38
CA GLU A 40 2.56 3.23 21.06
C GLU A 40 1.99 4.32 20.12
N GLY A 41 2.72 5.43 19.94
CA GLY A 41 2.31 6.57 19.10
C GLY A 41 2.03 6.21 17.64
N ALA A 42 2.56 5.08 17.14
CA ALA A 42 2.31 4.59 15.78
C ALA A 42 1.15 3.59 15.69
N ALA A 43 0.57 3.13 16.81
CA ALA A 43 -0.42 2.05 16.81
C ALA A 43 -1.66 2.38 15.95
N GLY A 44 -2.12 3.63 15.98
CA GLY A 44 -3.25 4.09 15.17
C GLY A 44 -2.97 4.03 13.67
N VAL A 45 -1.81 4.53 13.22
CA VAL A 45 -1.46 4.52 11.79
C VAL A 45 -1.19 3.11 11.26
N LEU A 46 -0.58 2.22 12.04
CA LEU A 46 -0.46 0.80 11.66
C LEU A 46 -1.84 0.15 11.46
N SER A 47 -2.79 0.46 12.34
CA SER A 47 -4.16 -0.03 12.26
C SER A 47 -4.88 0.46 10.98
N VAL A 48 -4.62 1.71 10.59
CA VAL A 48 -5.09 2.28 9.32
C VAL A 48 -4.44 1.57 8.13
N ILE A 49 -3.11 1.37 8.13
CA ILE A 49 -2.39 0.66 7.06
C ILE A 49 -2.95 -0.74 6.84
N LYS A 50 -3.12 -1.53 7.91
CA LYS A 50 -3.76 -2.86 7.84
C LYS A 50 -5.14 -2.77 7.20
N THR A 51 -5.94 -1.80 7.62
CA THR A 51 -7.32 -1.64 7.17
C THR A 51 -7.38 -1.28 5.68
N VAL A 52 -6.54 -0.35 5.23
CA VAL A 52 -6.44 0.02 3.81
C VAL A 52 -6.01 -1.18 2.97
N LEU A 53 -4.95 -1.89 3.38
CA LEU A 53 -4.50 -3.08 2.65
C LEU A 53 -5.57 -4.18 2.62
N ALA A 54 -6.32 -4.38 3.70
CA ALA A 54 -7.40 -5.35 3.75
C ALA A 54 -8.56 -5.00 2.79
N LEU A 55 -8.89 -3.70 2.67
CA LEU A 55 -9.89 -3.19 1.73
C LEU A 55 -9.41 -3.32 0.27
N GLU A 56 -8.18 -2.91 -0.03
CA GLU A 56 -7.59 -2.99 -1.37
C GLU A 56 -7.51 -4.44 -1.87
N ASN A 57 -7.13 -5.37 -1.00
CA ASN A 57 -7.01 -6.80 -1.32
C ASN A 57 -8.32 -7.59 -1.09
N ARG A 58 -9.41 -6.92 -0.70
CA ARG A 58 -10.72 -7.53 -0.38
C ARG A 58 -10.60 -8.78 0.52
N THR A 59 -9.68 -8.73 1.48
CA THR A 59 -9.36 -9.86 2.35
C THR A 59 -9.10 -9.34 3.76
N ILE A 60 -9.85 -9.85 4.73
CA ILE A 60 -9.64 -9.59 6.14
C ILE A 60 -8.56 -10.56 6.63
N PRO A 61 -7.37 -10.07 7.04
CA PRO A 61 -6.30 -10.93 7.49
C PRO A 61 -6.63 -11.57 8.85
N PRO A 62 -6.07 -12.76 9.13
CA PRO A 62 -6.30 -13.46 10.39
C PRO A 62 -5.75 -12.67 11.59
N SER A 63 -6.49 -12.70 12.70
CA SER A 63 -6.01 -12.22 14.00
C SER A 63 -5.26 -13.35 14.69
N ILE A 64 -3.92 -13.29 14.64
CA ILE A 64 -3.06 -14.30 15.25
C ILE A 64 -3.12 -14.26 16.79
N LYS A 65 -2.78 -15.37 17.44
CA LYS A 65 -2.81 -15.52 18.92
C LYS A 65 -4.16 -15.19 19.56
N SER A 66 -5.24 -15.34 18.79
CA SER A 66 -6.60 -15.02 19.25
C SER A 66 -7.36 -16.25 19.80
N LEU A 67 -6.70 -17.41 19.88
CA LEU A 67 -7.19 -18.65 20.48
C LEU A 67 -6.30 -19.08 21.66
N PRO A 68 -6.89 -19.68 22.72
CA PRO A 68 -8.33 -19.81 22.95
C PRO A 68 -8.99 -18.44 23.17
N ARG A 69 -10.28 -18.33 22.84
CA ARG A 69 -11.05 -17.09 23.05
C ARG A 69 -11.15 -16.76 24.53
N SER A 70 -11.17 -15.47 24.85
CA SER A 70 -11.42 -15.03 26.23
C SER A 70 -12.82 -15.46 26.66
N PRO A 71 -12.98 -16.23 27.76
CA PRO A 71 -14.30 -16.62 28.27
C PRO A 71 -15.08 -15.44 28.86
N ALA A 72 -14.44 -14.27 29.01
CA ALA A 72 -15.09 -13.06 29.51
C ALA A 72 -15.95 -12.35 28.45
N ILE A 73 -15.90 -12.81 27.20
CA ILE A 73 -16.60 -12.25 26.04
C ILE A 73 -17.40 -13.38 25.37
N ASP A 74 -18.71 -13.21 25.30
CA ASP A 74 -19.59 -14.08 24.52
C ASP A 74 -19.65 -13.57 23.08
N PHE A 75 -18.72 -14.06 22.25
CA PHE A 75 -18.57 -13.61 20.86
C PHE A 75 -19.79 -13.95 19.99
N GLU A 76 -20.46 -15.08 20.27
CA GLU A 76 -21.65 -15.51 19.55
C GLU A 76 -22.84 -14.59 19.87
N ALA A 77 -23.11 -14.36 21.16
CA ALA A 77 -24.18 -13.44 21.57
C ALA A 77 -23.90 -12.00 21.10
N ALA A 78 -22.64 -11.59 21.06
CA ALA A 78 -22.21 -10.28 20.58
C ALA A 78 -22.15 -10.16 19.04
N LYS A 79 -22.38 -11.25 18.29
CA LYS A 79 -22.25 -11.33 16.83
C LYS A 79 -20.89 -10.80 16.32
N LEU A 80 -19.81 -11.07 17.09
CA LEU A 80 -18.45 -10.65 16.79
C LEU A 80 -17.65 -11.83 16.24
N VAL A 81 -17.25 -11.74 14.98
CA VAL A 81 -16.41 -12.77 14.34
C VAL A 81 -14.97 -12.31 14.36
N VAL A 82 -14.07 -13.10 14.93
CA VAL A 82 -12.62 -12.82 14.87
C VAL A 82 -11.97 -13.77 13.87
N PRO A 83 -11.55 -13.30 12.68
CA PRO A 83 -10.93 -14.15 11.67
C PRO A 83 -9.69 -14.87 12.22
N VAL A 84 -9.62 -16.18 12.00
CA VAL A 84 -8.41 -17.01 12.29
C VAL A 84 -7.70 -17.47 11.03
N GLU A 85 -8.35 -17.29 9.87
CA GLU A 85 -7.85 -17.55 8.54
C GLU A 85 -8.14 -16.33 7.63
N PRO A 86 -7.43 -16.17 6.49
CA PRO A 86 -7.76 -15.15 5.50
C PRO A 86 -9.23 -15.25 5.10
N THR A 87 -10.00 -14.20 5.37
CA THR A 87 -11.46 -14.19 5.15
C THR A 87 -11.79 -13.19 4.04
N SER A 88 -12.48 -13.63 3.00
CA SER A 88 -12.92 -12.74 1.92
C SER A 88 -13.79 -11.60 2.46
N TRP A 89 -13.67 -10.41 1.87
CA TRP A 89 -14.51 -9.29 2.25
C TRP A 89 -15.99 -9.60 1.95
N PRO A 90 -16.93 -9.35 2.89
CA PRO A 90 -18.34 -9.61 2.65
C PRO A 90 -18.90 -8.87 1.43
N GLU A 91 -19.67 -9.57 0.60
CA GLU A 91 -20.33 -9.01 -0.58
C GLU A 91 -21.67 -8.35 -0.24
N GLY A 92 -22.21 -7.56 -1.19
CA GLY A 92 -23.56 -6.99 -1.09
C GLY A 92 -23.68 -5.78 -0.15
N ARG A 93 -22.58 -5.26 0.38
CA ARG A 93 -22.53 -4.04 1.20
C ARG A 93 -21.33 -3.17 0.82
N LEU A 94 -21.37 -1.90 1.22
CA LEU A 94 -20.23 -0.99 1.07
C LEU A 94 -19.02 -1.56 1.82
N GLU A 95 -17.88 -1.66 1.14
CA GLU A 95 -16.63 -2.10 1.77
C GLU A 95 -16.12 -0.99 2.69
N ARG A 96 -16.45 -1.14 3.98
CA ARG A 96 -16.16 -0.15 5.01
C ARG A 96 -15.58 -0.82 6.24
N ALA A 97 -14.61 -0.18 6.85
CA ALA A 97 -14.04 -0.63 8.12
C ALA A 97 -13.82 0.54 9.08
N SER A 98 -13.94 0.23 10.37
CA SER A 98 -13.64 1.16 11.44
C SER A 98 -12.30 0.83 12.11
N VAL A 99 -11.58 1.87 12.54
CA VAL A 99 -10.34 1.79 13.31
C VAL A 99 -10.52 2.48 14.65
N ASN A 100 -10.28 1.75 15.75
CA ASN A 100 -10.30 2.27 17.11
C ASN A 100 -8.90 2.50 17.65
N SER A 101 -8.69 3.60 18.38
CA SER A 101 -7.48 3.83 19.17
C SER A 101 -7.79 4.58 20.47
N PHE A 102 -7.48 3.97 21.61
CA PHE A 102 -7.80 4.49 22.93
C PHE A 102 -6.51 4.77 23.72
N GLY A 103 -6.24 6.04 24.00
CA GLY A 103 -5.06 6.43 24.77
C GLY A 103 -5.27 6.24 26.27
N VAL A 104 -4.21 5.87 27.00
CA VAL A 104 -4.24 5.71 28.46
C VAL A 104 -4.71 6.97 29.19
N GLY A 105 -4.48 8.16 28.62
CA GLY A 105 -4.96 9.45 29.15
C GLY A 105 -6.45 9.72 28.95
N GLY A 106 -7.21 8.77 28.37
CA GLY A 106 -8.66 8.89 28.15
C GLY A 106 -9.07 9.49 26.80
N SER A 107 -8.10 9.95 25.99
CA SER A 107 -8.38 10.41 24.62
C SER A 107 -8.67 9.24 23.69
N ASN A 108 -9.84 9.26 23.07
CA ASN A 108 -10.31 8.19 22.18
C ASN A 108 -10.44 8.71 20.75
N ALA A 109 -10.02 7.89 19.78
CA ALA A 109 -10.18 8.16 18.36
C ALA A 109 -10.89 6.99 17.67
N HIS A 110 -11.77 7.33 16.73
CA HIS A 110 -12.47 6.39 15.86
C HIS A 110 -12.46 6.94 14.44
N VAL A 111 -12.04 6.12 13.47
CA VAL A 111 -12.03 6.50 12.06
C VAL A 111 -12.82 5.45 11.26
N ILE A 112 -13.60 5.92 10.30
CA ILE A 112 -14.33 5.09 9.34
C ILE A 112 -13.64 5.25 7.98
N ILE A 113 -13.32 4.13 7.33
CA ILE A 113 -12.60 4.08 6.06
C ILE A 113 -13.46 3.33 5.05
N ASP A 114 -13.75 3.97 3.93
CA ASP A 114 -14.37 3.35 2.76
C ASP A 114 -13.33 2.91 1.74
N SER A 115 -13.61 1.80 1.07
CA SER A 115 -12.85 1.36 -0.10
C SER A 115 -12.92 2.38 -1.23
N ALA A 116 -11.76 2.70 -1.81
CA ALA A 116 -11.66 3.54 -3.00
C ALA A 116 -12.44 2.93 -4.18
N ARG A 117 -12.45 1.59 -4.32
CA ARG A 117 -13.22 0.87 -5.35
C ARG A 117 -14.71 1.10 -5.17
N SER A 118 -15.22 0.98 -3.95
CA SER A 118 -16.63 1.22 -3.64
C SER A 118 -17.05 2.67 -3.88
N ALA A 119 -16.11 3.62 -3.78
CA ALA A 119 -16.31 5.03 -4.11
C ALA A 119 -16.13 5.37 -5.61
N GLY A 120 -15.86 4.38 -6.47
CA GLY A 120 -15.59 4.60 -7.89
C GLY A 120 -14.27 5.33 -8.17
N LEU A 121 -13.34 5.36 -7.20
CA LEU A 121 -12.05 6.04 -7.31
C LEU A 121 -10.92 5.13 -7.80
N HIS A 122 -11.23 3.89 -8.19
CA HIS A 122 -10.24 2.96 -8.73
C HIS A 122 -10.07 3.22 -10.23
N ALA A 123 -8.94 3.81 -10.62
CA ALA A 123 -8.60 3.99 -12.03
C ALA A 123 -8.30 2.63 -12.68
N GLU A 124 -8.87 2.38 -13.86
CA GLU A 124 -8.46 1.26 -14.69
C GLU A 124 -7.19 1.65 -15.45
N SER A 125 -6.19 0.76 -15.45
CA SER A 125 -5.01 0.93 -16.31
C SER A 125 -5.45 0.90 -17.78
N LYS A 126 -4.90 1.81 -18.57
CA LYS A 126 -5.08 1.76 -20.02
C LYS A 126 -4.42 0.50 -20.59
N PRO A 127 -4.85 0.01 -21.76
CA PRO A 127 -4.15 -1.08 -22.45
C PRO A 127 -2.67 -0.75 -22.65
N ALA A 128 -1.82 -1.77 -22.58
CA ALA A 128 -0.39 -1.60 -22.83
C ALA A 128 -0.16 -1.12 -24.27
N SER A 129 0.63 -0.05 -24.41
CA SER A 129 1.12 0.41 -25.71
C SER A 129 2.33 -0.42 -26.13
N ASN A 130 2.45 -0.74 -27.42
CA ASN A 130 3.65 -1.35 -28.00
C ASN A 130 4.77 -0.33 -28.27
N GLU A 131 4.52 0.95 -27.99
CA GLU A 131 5.51 2.00 -28.15
C GLU A 131 6.68 1.84 -27.18
N THR A 132 7.87 2.23 -27.64
CA THR A 132 9.06 2.26 -26.81
C THR A 132 8.89 3.29 -25.70
N GLN A 133 9.11 2.89 -24.45
CA GLN A 133 8.99 3.77 -23.28
C GLN A 133 10.35 4.14 -22.71
N LEU A 134 10.51 5.39 -22.28
CA LEU A 134 11.67 5.88 -21.54
C LEU A 134 11.41 5.80 -20.04
N LEU A 135 12.21 5.00 -19.33
CA LEU A 135 12.16 4.87 -17.88
C LEU A 135 13.23 5.76 -17.26
N LEU A 136 12.83 6.62 -16.33
CA LEU A 136 13.72 7.60 -15.71
C LEU A 136 14.00 7.24 -14.26
N PHE A 137 15.27 7.16 -13.89
CA PHE A 137 15.70 6.88 -12.53
C PHE A 137 16.55 8.03 -12.02
N SER A 138 16.37 8.37 -10.75
CA SER A 138 17.29 9.31 -10.09
C SER A 138 17.44 9.02 -8.60
N ALA A 139 18.60 9.40 -8.06
CA ALA A 139 18.92 9.25 -6.65
C ALA A 139 19.88 10.35 -6.16
N ASN A 140 20.04 10.47 -4.85
CA ASN A 140 20.98 11.39 -4.22
C ASN A 140 22.43 10.85 -4.15
N THR A 141 22.64 9.56 -4.37
CA THR A 141 23.98 8.95 -4.42
C THR A 141 24.06 7.92 -5.55
N PRO A 142 25.26 7.62 -6.09
CA PRO A 142 25.45 6.55 -7.07
C PRO A 142 24.95 5.19 -6.56
N ARG A 143 25.30 4.83 -5.32
CA ARG A 143 24.88 3.57 -4.69
C ARG A 143 23.35 3.46 -4.56
N SER A 144 22.67 4.55 -4.20
CA SER A 144 21.20 4.56 -4.15
C SER A 144 20.59 4.37 -5.53
N LEU A 145 21.23 4.87 -6.59
CA LEU A 145 20.76 4.69 -7.96
C LEU A 145 20.92 3.22 -8.41
N GLU A 146 22.04 2.59 -8.08
CA GLU A 146 22.27 1.15 -8.30
C GLU A 146 21.20 0.31 -7.59
N ASN A 147 20.96 0.55 -6.30
CA ASN A 147 19.91 -0.15 -5.54
C ASN A 147 18.50 0.05 -6.14
N ILE A 148 18.18 1.26 -6.62
CA ILE A 148 16.89 1.51 -7.30
C ILE A 148 16.79 0.69 -8.58
N ALA A 149 17.85 0.63 -9.39
CA ALA A 149 17.86 -0.13 -10.62
C ALA A 149 17.71 -1.65 -10.37
N GLU A 150 18.40 -2.19 -9.36
CA GLU A 150 18.27 -3.59 -8.95
C GLU A 150 16.87 -3.93 -8.43
N ASN A 151 16.33 -3.11 -7.51
CA ASN A 151 14.98 -3.29 -7.00
C ASN A 151 13.93 -3.17 -8.10
N PHE A 152 14.14 -2.28 -9.06
CA PHE A 152 13.24 -2.12 -10.19
C PHE A 152 13.24 -3.35 -11.10
N LYS A 153 14.39 -4.00 -11.29
CA LYS A 153 14.48 -5.27 -12.02
C LYS A 153 13.61 -6.35 -11.34
N THR A 154 13.74 -6.50 -10.03
CA THR A 154 12.90 -7.44 -9.26
C THR A 154 11.41 -7.10 -9.38
N PHE A 155 11.06 -5.81 -9.33
CA PHE A 155 9.69 -5.34 -9.46
C PHE A 155 9.06 -5.66 -10.82
N VAL A 156 9.79 -5.48 -11.94
CA VAL A 156 9.25 -5.81 -13.26
C VAL A 156 9.19 -7.32 -13.53
N GLU A 157 9.98 -8.12 -12.80
CA GLU A 157 9.96 -9.59 -12.87
C GLU A 157 8.83 -10.22 -12.03
N SER A 158 8.35 -9.55 -10.97
CA SER A 158 7.37 -10.13 -10.04
C SER A 158 5.93 -10.13 -10.56
N ASP A 159 5.55 -9.14 -11.37
CA ASP A 159 4.18 -8.97 -11.88
C ASP A 159 4.17 -8.33 -13.26
N SER A 160 3.06 -8.52 -13.99
CA SER A 160 2.85 -7.85 -15.28
C SER A 160 2.44 -6.39 -15.04
N HIS A 161 3.28 -5.46 -15.48
CA HIS A 161 3.04 -4.02 -15.36
C HIS A 161 2.96 -3.37 -16.74
N ASN A 162 2.04 -2.42 -16.92
CA ASN A 162 1.98 -1.64 -18.16
C ASN A 162 3.21 -0.71 -18.23
N PRO A 163 4.12 -0.85 -19.22
CA PRO A 163 5.33 -0.04 -19.30
C PRO A 163 5.06 1.46 -19.37
N SER A 164 3.92 1.87 -19.96
CA SER A 164 3.55 3.29 -20.07
C SER A 164 3.15 3.91 -18.72
N ASP A 165 2.43 3.16 -17.87
CA ASP A 165 2.07 3.59 -16.51
C ASP A 165 3.32 3.71 -15.64
N VAL A 166 4.26 2.77 -15.80
CA VAL A 166 5.54 2.79 -15.08
C VAL A 166 6.40 3.97 -15.54
N ALA A 167 6.53 4.20 -16.84
CA ALA A 167 7.26 5.34 -17.39
C ALA A 167 6.67 6.68 -16.91
N TYR A 168 5.34 6.82 -16.97
CA TYR A 168 4.63 7.99 -16.48
C TYR A 168 4.88 8.23 -14.99
N THR A 169 4.77 7.19 -14.17
CA THR A 169 5.00 7.26 -12.72
C THR A 169 6.44 7.66 -12.39
N LEU A 170 7.42 7.12 -13.11
CA LEU A 170 8.83 7.48 -12.95
C LEU A 170 9.13 8.91 -13.40
N ALA A 171 8.49 9.39 -14.46
CA ALA A 171 8.76 10.70 -15.04
C ALA A 171 8.08 11.86 -14.27
N ILE A 172 6.87 11.63 -13.74
CA ILE A 172 5.99 12.65 -13.16
C ILE A 172 5.75 12.43 -11.67
N GLY A 173 5.66 11.17 -11.22
CA GLY A 173 5.36 10.80 -9.84
C GLY A 173 6.58 10.63 -8.93
N ARG A 174 7.78 11.03 -9.37
CA ARG A 174 9.03 10.93 -8.62
C ARG A 174 9.83 12.22 -8.72
N GLU A 175 10.59 12.50 -7.66
CA GLU A 175 11.52 13.62 -7.63
C GLU A 175 12.70 13.38 -8.61
N LYS A 176 13.24 14.46 -9.17
CA LYS A 176 14.34 14.44 -10.15
C LYS A 176 15.66 14.84 -9.49
N LEU A 177 16.37 13.87 -8.97
CA LEU A 177 17.58 14.05 -8.15
C LEU A 177 18.86 14.17 -9.00
N ALA A 178 19.98 14.34 -8.31
CA ALA A 178 21.27 14.70 -8.92
C ALA A 178 21.86 13.59 -9.80
N TYR A 179 21.87 12.34 -9.32
CA TYR A 179 22.37 11.19 -10.06
C TYR A 179 21.23 10.59 -10.86
N ARG A 180 21.42 10.45 -12.18
CA ARG A 180 20.36 10.04 -13.10
C ARG A 180 20.81 8.86 -13.95
N ALA A 181 19.88 7.96 -14.20
CA ALA A 181 20.02 6.88 -15.17
C ALA A 181 18.71 6.77 -15.95
N PHE A 182 18.76 6.06 -17.08
CA PHE A 182 17.55 5.76 -17.84
C PHE A 182 17.56 4.32 -18.31
N GLY A 183 16.36 3.78 -18.48
CA GLY A 183 16.14 2.52 -19.16
C GLY A 183 15.20 2.71 -20.33
N ILE A 184 15.24 1.77 -21.27
CA ILE A 184 14.30 1.72 -22.38
C ILE A 184 13.47 0.45 -22.21
N ALA A 185 12.15 0.58 -22.24
CA ALA A 185 11.25 -0.56 -22.26
C ALA A 185 10.68 -0.78 -23.66
N LYS A 186 10.81 -2.01 -24.18
CA LYS A 186 10.22 -2.44 -25.46
C LYS A 186 9.56 -3.79 -25.26
N GLN A 187 8.32 -3.96 -25.70
CA GLN A 187 7.61 -5.25 -25.65
C GLN A 187 7.70 -5.95 -24.27
N GLY A 188 7.71 -5.18 -23.17
CA GLY A 188 7.80 -5.71 -21.81
C GLY A 188 9.22 -5.98 -21.28
N TYR A 189 10.28 -5.80 -22.07
CA TYR A 189 11.66 -5.94 -21.62
C TYR A 189 12.27 -4.58 -21.27
N VAL A 190 12.92 -4.48 -20.10
CA VAL A 190 13.63 -3.28 -19.64
C VAL A 190 15.12 -3.43 -19.88
N GLU A 191 15.67 -2.61 -20.76
CA GLU A 191 17.11 -2.43 -20.92
C GLU A 191 17.54 -1.18 -20.13
N ALA A 192 18.03 -1.38 -18.91
CA ALA A 192 18.54 -0.29 -18.09
C ALA A 192 20.01 -0.03 -18.44
N THR A 193 20.30 1.11 -19.05
CA THR A 193 21.68 1.56 -19.21
C THR A 193 22.00 2.50 -18.05
N VAL A 194 22.67 1.98 -17.02
CA VAL A 194 23.26 2.81 -15.96
C VAL A 194 24.50 3.49 -16.53
N SER A 195 24.29 4.51 -17.36
CA SER A 195 25.38 5.33 -17.87
C SER A 195 25.59 6.54 -16.97
N GLY A 196 26.77 6.63 -16.36
CA GLY A 196 27.33 7.87 -15.84
C GLY A 196 26.49 8.53 -14.75
N ALA A 197 26.62 8.04 -13.52
CA ALA A 197 26.23 8.72 -12.29
C ALA A 197 26.97 10.08 -12.16
N LYS A 198 26.58 11.04 -12.98
CA LYS A 198 27.10 12.41 -12.97
C LYS A 198 25.97 13.33 -12.49
N PRO A 199 26.27 14.30 -11.62
CA PRO A 199 25.29 15.29 -11.21
C PRO A 199 24.77 16.02 -12.46
N ALA A 200 23.45 16.07 -12.60
CA ALA A 200 22.83 16.82 -13.68
C ALA A 200 23.24 18.30 -13.61
N LYS A 201 24.05 18.74 -14.57
CA LYS A 201 24.31 20.17 -14.81
C LYS A 201 23.35 20.65 -15.87
N ALA A 202 22.79 21.84 -15.66
CA ALA A 202 22.12 22.55 -16.75
C ALA A 202 23.14 22.79 -17.88
N SER A 203 22.82 22.31 -19.07
CA SER A 203 23.63 22.49 -20.27
C SER A 203 22.85 23.29 -21.29
N SER A 204 23.51 24.21 -21.99
CA SER A 204 22.96 24.82 -23.20
C SER A 204 22.81 23.76 -24.28
N ILE A 205 21.64 23.72 -24.91
CA ILE A 205 21.38 22.83 -26.05
C ILE A 205 21.80 23.56 -27.31
N VAL A 206 22.69 22.96 -28.10
CA VAL A 206 23.09 23.44 -29.43
C VAL A 206 22.66 22.39 -30.44
N MET A 207 21.84 22.79 -31.42
CA MET A 207 21.44 21.94 -32.53
C MET A 207 22.41 22.16 -33.69
N VAL A 208 23.03 21.08 -34.18
CA VAL A 208 23.99 21.12 -35.30
C VAL A 208 23.33 20.51 -36.53
N PHE A 209 23.23 21.29 -37.61
CA PHE A 209 22.64 20.85 -38.88
C PHE A 209 23.77 20.48 -39.86
N SER A 210 23.85 19.22 -40.24
CA SER A 210 24.82 18.73 -41.23
C SER A 210 24.49 19.21 -42.64
N GLY A 211 25.51 19.30 -43.50
CA GLY A 211 25.34 19.57 -44.92
C GLY A 211 24.94 18.35 -45.74
N HIS A 212 25.21 18.40 -47.05
CA HIS A 212 24.92 17.32 -48.00
C HIS A 212 25.77 16.07 -47.72
N GLY A 213 25.21 14.86 -47.93
CA GLY A 213 25.92 13.57 -47.74
C GLY A 213 25.46 12.70 -46.56
N ALA A 214 24.44 13.13 -45.81
CA ALA A 214 23.85 12.37 -44.69
C ALA A 214 22.59 11.56 -45.07
N GLN A 215 22.17 11.60 -46.34
CA GLN A 215 21.10 10.76 -46.85
C GLN A 215 21.52 9.28 -46.89
N TRP A 216 20.59 8.38 -46.59
CA TRP A 216 20.74 6.92 -46.65
C TRP A 216 19.80 6.31 -47.69
#